data_AF-A0A935X0T6-F1
#
_entry.id   AF-A0A935X0T6-F1
#
_cell.length_a   1.000
_cell.length_b   1.000
_cell.length_c   1.000
_cell.angle_alpha   90.00
_cell.angle_beta   90.00
_cell.angle_gamma   90.00
#
_symmetry.space_group_name_H-M   'P 1'
#
loop_
_entity.id
_entity.type
_entity.pdbx_description
1 polymer ?
#
loop_
_entity_poly.entity_id
_entity_poly.type
_entity_poly.pdbx_seq_one_letter_code
_entity_poly.pdbx_strand_id
1 'polypeptide(L)'
;MISEGSNDLFLTGDAHQRIYRHKATLGACGINIRGRSRRLRVNYRTTERIRNFAVALLEGVAVDDLDDGLDSMKGYRSLREGTDPVVKHFPNQAKEADFIIGQVGAWIEKGHPTREICIAARTHDLLDTIYEPTLTKAGIPHVTVKTDAEADLGDGVRLSTMHRMKGLEFPCVLLVAVNDGILPMRRPDESIVDTASQEDFEQVERCLVHVAATRARDDLVVTSFGTASPWIRRSAQAS
;
A
#
# COMPACT_ATOMS: atom_id res chain seq x y z
N MET A 1 -14.36 22.10 20.84
CA MET A 1 -13.61 22.79 19.77
C MET A 1 -13.18 24.12 20.36
N ILE A 2 -11.90 24.46 20.27
CA ILE A 2 -11.26 25.42 21.18
C ILE A 2 -11.39 26.86 20.62
N SER A 3 -11.54 27.84 21.51
CA SER A 3 -11.32 29.26 21.20
C SER A 3 -9.82 29.54 21.23
N GLU A 4 -9.24 29.76 20.07
CA GLU A 4 -7.82 29.98 19.84
C GLU A 4 -7.36 31.38 20.26
N GLY A 5 -6.15 31.48 20.81
CA GLY A 5 -5.38 32.71 20.94
C GLY A 5 -4.61 33.02 19.65
N SER A 6 -3.83 34.11 19.62
CA SER A 6 -3.05 34.42 18.40
C SER A 6 -2.01 33.32 18.12
N ASN A 7 -1.99 32.84 16.88
CA ASN A 7 -1.09 31.80 16.36
C ASN A 7 -1.33 30.36 16.83
N ASP A 8 -2.57 29.94 17.10
CA ASP A 8 -2.83 28.53 17.33
C ASP A 8 -2.69 27.67 16.04
N LEU A 9 -2.43 26.38 16.26
CA LEU A 9 -2.03 25.42 15.24
C LEU A 9 -2.99 24.24 15.17
N PHE A 10 -3.56 24.01 14.00
CA PHE A 10 -4.34 22.80 13.71
C PHE A 10 -3.47 21.73 13.05
N LEU A 11 -3.36 20.58 13.69
CA LEU A 11 -2.55 19.45 13.21
C LEU A 11 -3.41 18.23 12.90
N THR A 12 -3.22 17.68 11.70
CA THR A 12 -3.78 16.40 11.28
C THR A 12 -2.67 15.43 10.94
N GLY A 13 -2.85 14.16 11.29
CA GLY A 13 -1.90 13.13 10.91
C GLY A 13 -2.41 11.73 11.23
N ASP A 14 -1.83 10.76 10.55
CA ASP A 14 -2.08 9.33 10.77
C ASP A 14 -0.75 8.67 11.16
N ALA A 15 -0.71 8.06 12.35
CA ALA A 15 0.48 7.41 12.85
C ALA A 15 0.85 6.16 12.02
N HIS A 16 -0.12 5.52 11.36
CA HIS A 16 0.10 4.34 10.53
C HIS A 16 0.53 4.68 9.10
N GLN A 17 0.45 5.95 8.69
CA GLN A 17 0.96 6.42 7.39
C GLN A 17 2.37 7.04 7.48
N ARG A 18 3.10 6.68 8.53
CA ARG A 18 4.48 7.12 8.76
C ARG A 18 5.45 6.26 7.94
N ILE A 19 5.68 6.69 6.70
CA ILE A 19 6.65 6.06 5.78
C ILE A 19 8.05 6.71 5.85
N TYR A 20 8.23 7.76 6.66
CA TYR A 20 9.50 8.49 6.80
C TYR A 20 10.06 8.38 8.22
N ARG A 21 11.40 8.27 8.32
CA ARG A 21 12.16 7.82 9.51
C ARG A 21 12.14 8.77 10.73
N HIS A 22 11.78 10.05 10.57
CA HIS A 22 11.89 11.03 11.67
C HIS A 22 10.74 10.91 12.69
N LYS A 23 11.06 10.33 13.86
CA LYS A 23 10.15 10.12 14.99
C LYS A 23 10.11 11.35 15.92
N ALA A 24 9.64 12.51 15.44
CA ALA A 24 9.39 13.65 16.34
C ALA A 24 8.04 13.49 17.05
N THR A 25 8.02 13.57 18.38
CA THR A 25 6.75 13.65 19.13
C THR A 25 6.34 15.12 19.25
N LEU A 26 5.04 15.41 19.09
CA LEU A 26 4.54 16.79 19.19
C LEU A 26 4.86 17.44 20.55
N GLY A 27 4.89 16.64 21.62
CA GLY A 27 5.32 17.09 22.94
C GLY A 27 6.81 17.51 22.98
N ALA A 28 7.70 16.78 22.31
CA ALA A 28 9.11 17.17 22.20
C ALA A 28 9.31 18.46 21.39
N CYS A 29 8.36 18.81 20.51
CA CYS A 29 8.34 20.08 19.78
C CYS A 29 7.64 21.22 20.55
N GLY A 30 7.29 21.03 21.83
CA GLY A 30 6.59 22.04 22.64
C GLY A 30 5.10 22.19 22.33
N ILE A 31 4.51 21.29 21.53
CA ILE A 31 3.12 21.37 21.09
C ILE A 31 2.23 20.55 22.05
N ASN A 32 1.45 21.24 22.88
CA ASN A 32 0.57 20.60 23.86
C ASN A 32 -0.77 20.14 23.23
N ILE A 33 -0.92 18.84 23.01
CA ILE A 33 -2.14 18.26 22.42
C ILE A 33 -3.09 17.59 23.43
N ARG A 34 -2.73 17.54 24.73
CA ARG A 34 -3.52 16.86 25.76
C ARG A 34 -4.89 17.53 25.93
N GLY A 35 -5.98 16.76 25.85
CA GLY A 35 -7.35 17.28 25.93
C GLY A 35 -7.83 18.05 24.69
N ARG A 36 -6.98 18.20 23.67
CA ARG A 36 -7.23 18.98 22.45
C ARG A 36 -7.20 18.15 21.17
N SER A 37 -6.97 16.85 21.29
CA SER A 37 -6.94 15.92 20.16
C SER A 37 -8.26 15.16 20.01
N ARG A 38 -8.63 14.86 18.76
CA ARG A 38 -9.75 13.99 18.44
C ARG A 38 -9.29 12.93 17.45
N ARG A 39 -9.62 11.66 17.71
CA ARG A 39 -9.34 10.55 16.80
C ARG A 39 -10.55 10.30 15.90
N LEU A 40 -10.36 10.39 14.59
CA LEU A 40 -11.35 9.97 13.61
C LEU A 40 -11.24 8.46 13.43
N ARG A 41 -12.34 7.74 13.62
CA ARG A 41 -12.36 6.26 13.62
C ARG A 41 -13.16 5.65 12.47
N VAL A 42 -13.85 6.47 11.69
CA VAL A 42 -14.66 5.99 10.55
C VAL A 42 -13.92 6.28 9.26
N ASN A 43 -13.66 5.23 8.48
CA ASN A 43 -13.09 5.31 7.15
C ASN A 43 -14.24 5.30 6.12
N TYR A 44 -14.28 6.30 5.24
CA TYR A 44 -15.30 6.40 4.19
C TYR A 44 -14.74 6.07 2.80
N ARG A 45 -13.45 5.78 2.72
CA ARG A 45 -12.70 5.73 1.47
C ARG A 45 -12.43 4.28 1.05
N THR A 46 -11.69 3.56 1.88
CA THR A 46 -11.21 2.20 1.58
C THR A 46 -12.19 1.18 2.14
N THR A 47 -12.43 0.06 1.45
CA THR A 47 -13.31 -1.01 1.95
C THR A 47 -12.80 -1.63 3.25
N GLU A 48 -13.71 -2.21 4.04
CA GLU A 48 -13.35 -2.87 5.29
C GLU A 48 -12.40 -4.05 5.07
N ARG A 49 -12.58 -4.80 3.97
CA ARG A 49 -11.72 -5.93 3.61
C ARG A 49 -10.29 -5.50 3.30
N ILE A 50 -10.12 -4.44 2.49
CA ILE A 50 -8.80 -3.86 2.22
C ILE A 50 -8.17 -3.30 3.50
N ARG A 51 -8.96 -2.63 4.35
CA ARG A 51 -8.47 -2.10 5.64
C ARG A 51 -7.94 -3.24 6.52
N ASN A 52 -8.69 -4.31 6.68
CA ASN A 52 -8.30 -5.45 7.51
C ASN A 52 -7.02 -6.11 6.99
N PHE A 53 -6.95 -6.36 5.67
CA PHE A 53 -5.73 -6.85 5.02
C PHE A 53 -4.51 -5.96 5.31
N ALA A 54 -4.65 -4.64 5.14
CA ALA A 54 -3.55 -3.71 5.34
C ALA A 54 -3.13 -3.60 6.81
N VAL A 55 -4.07 -3.75 7.75
CA VAL A 55 -3.77 -3.77 9.19
C VAL A 55 -3.05 -5.05 9.59
N ALA A 56 -3.49 -6.22 9.11
CA ALA A 56 -2.81 -7.49 9.37
C ALA A 56 -1.34 -7.44 8.91
N LEU A 57 -1.09 -6.92 7.71
CA LEU A 57 0.26 -6.68 7.17
C LEU A 57 1.09 -5.72 8.04
N LEU A 58 0.47 -4.69 8.62
CA LEU A 58 1.12 -3.71 9.48
C LEU A 58 1.48 -4.28 10.85
N GLU A 59 0.59 -5.11 11.43
CA GLU A 59 0.77 -5.77 12.72
C GLU A 59 1.68 -7.01 12.63
N GLY A 60 2.06 -7.41 11.40
CA GLY A 60 2.91 -8.58 11.16
C GLY A 60 2.16 -9.91 11.27
N VAL A 61 0.83 -9.89 11.23
CA VAL A 61 -0.01 -11.08 11.20
C VAL A 61 -0.11 -11.58 9.75
N ALA A 62 0.02 -12.88 9.55
CA ALA A 62 -0.14 -13.47 8.22
C ALA A 62 -1.56 -13.21 7.71
N VAL A 63 -1.67 -12.72 6.48
CA VAL A 63 -2.93 -12.34 5.81
C VAL A 63 -3.98 -13.47 5.75
N ASP A 64 -3.57 -14.72 5.93
CA ASP A 64 -4.42 -15.92 5.83
C ASP A 64 -5.15 -16.28 7.15
N ASP A 65 -4.81 -15.64 8.28
CA ASP A 65 -5.52 -15.84 9.55
C ASP A 65 -6.81 -14.99 9.62
N LEU A 66 -7.64 -15.06 8.58
CA LEU A 66 -8.94 -14.37 8.51
C LEU A 66 -10.06 -15.04 9.32
N ASP A 67 -9.70 -15.91 10.27
CA ASP A 67 -10.60 -16.42 11.32
C ASP A 67 -9.84 -16.50 12.65
N ASP A 68 -9.64 -15.35 13.31
CA ASP A 68 -9.90 -15.15 14.74
C ASP A 68 -9.49 -13.72 15.14
N GLY A 69 -10.28 -13.12 16.03
CA GLY A 69 -10.27 -11.68 16.32
C GLY A 69 -8.89 -11.06 16.59
N LEU A 70 -8.45 -10.19 15.69
CA LEU A 70 -7.31 -9.29 15.89
C LEU A 70 -7.75 -8.03 16.62
N ASP A 71 -7.57 -8.04 17.94
CA ASP A 71 -7.90 -6.94 18.82
C ASP A 71 -6.68 -6.02 19.03
N SER A 72 -6.42 -5.10 18.08
CA SER A 72 -5.52 -3.94 18.32
C SER A 72 -5.91 -2.63 17.58
N MET A 73 -7.08 -2.58 16.94
CA MET A 73 -7.68 -1.37 16.35
C MET A 73 -9.12 -1.09 16.80
N LYS A 74 -9.44 -1.33 18.09
CA LYS A 74 -10.78 -1.14 18.69
C LYS A 74 -11.47 0.15 18.22
N GLY A 75 -12.50 -0.02 17.42
CA GLY A 75 -13.43 1.02 16.98
C GLY A 75 -13.11 1.71 15.66
N TYR A 76 -12.01 1.38 14.97
CA TYR A 76 -11.84 1.77 13.57
C TYR A 76 -12.71 0.90 12.67
N ARG A 77 -13.54 1.51 11.83
CA ARG A 77 -14.42 0.80 10.89
C ARG A 77 -14.52 1.55 9.56
N SER A 78 -14.57 0.83 8.47
CA SER A 78 -15.04 1.33 7.19
C SER A 78 -16.55 1.19 7.09
N LEU A 79 -17.20 2.12 6.40
CA LEU A 79 -18.62 2.00 6.05
C LEU A 79 -18.83 1.34 4.67
N ARG A 80 -17.75 1.00 3.97
CA ARG A 80 -17.81 0.38 2.65
C ARG A 80 -17.48 -1.10 2.78
N GLU A 81 -18.47 -1.94 2.50
CA GLU A 81 -18.24 -3.35 2.26
C GLU A 81 -17.66 -3.53 0.85
N GLY A 82 -16.80 -4.54 0.68
CA GLY A 82 -16.12 -4.81 -0.58
C GLY A 82 -15.64 -6.25 -0.62
N THR A 83 -14.96 -6.60 -1.70
CA THR A 83 -14.33 -7.90 -1.91
C THR A 83 -13.03 -8.01 -1.12
N ASP A 84 -12.66 -9.25 -0.77
CA ASP A 84 -11.36 -9.51 -0.17
C ASP A 84 -10.24 -9.23 -1.19
N PRO A 85 -9.11 -8.63 -0.75
CA PRO A 85 -7.96 -8.45 -1.63
C PRO A 85 -7.48 -9.76 -2.23
N VAL A 86 -7.14 -9.73 -3.51
CA VAL A 86 -6.69 -10.93 -4.22
C VAL A 86 -5.17 -11.03 -4.09
N VAL A 87 -4.68 -12.11 -3.47
CA VAL A 87 -3.25 -12.42 -3.40
C VAL A 87 -2.91 -13.53 -4.41
N LYS A 88 -1.96 -13.27 -5.30
CA LYS A 88 -1.53 -14.25 -6.32
C LYS A 88 -0.02 -14.40 -6.34
N HIS A 89 0.43 -15.63 -6.49
CA HIS A 89 1.84 -15.99 -6.59
C HIS A 89 2.10 -16.72 -7.90
N PHE A 90 3.19 -16.35 -8.57
CA PHE A 90 3.56 -16.87 -9.89
C PHE A 90 4.94 -17.53 -9.86
N PRO A 91 5.21 -18.51 -10.73
CA PRO A 91 6.52 -19.15 -10.78
C PRO A 91 7.63 -18.20 -11.26
N ASN A 92 7.29 -17.20 -12.07
CA ASN A 92 8.25 -16.24 -12.63
C ASN A 92 7.58 -14.92 -13.00
N GLN A 93 8.42 -13.91 -13.27
CA GLN A 93 8.02 -12.55 -13.64
C GLN A 93 7.12 -12.52 -14.90
N ALA A 94 7.39 -13.36 -15.91
CA ALA A 94 6.59 -13.37 -17.12
C ALA A 94 5.13 -13.79 -16.85
N LYS A 95 4.93 -14.76 -15.96
CA LYS A 95 3.57 -15.19 -15.56
C LYS A 95 2.85 -14.17 -14.69
N GLU A 96 3.57 -13.43 -13.85
CA GLU A 96 2.99 -12.28 -13.16
C GLU A 96 2.55 -11.20 -14.16
N ALA A 97 3.41 -10.88 -15.15
CA ALA A 97 3.11 -9.90 -16.19
C ALA A 97 1.88 -10.29 -17.04
N ASP A 98 1.77 -11.56 -17.46
CA ASP A 98 0.60 -12.10 -18.17
C ASP A 98 -0.69 -11.87 -17.36
N PHE A 99 -0.65 -12.17 -16.05
CA PHE A 99 -1.78 -11.98 -15.16
C PHE A 99 -2.13 -10.50 -14.97
N ILE A 100 -1.13 -9.63 -14.81
CA ILE A 100 -1.33 -8.18 -14.66
C ILE A 100 -2.06 -7.62 -15.88
N ILE A 101 -1.64 -7.99 -17.10
CA ILE A 101 -2.31 -7.58 -18.34
C ILE A 101 -3.78 -8.03 -18.33
N GLY A 102 -4.03 -9.29 -17.99
CA GLY A 102 -5.38 -9.84 -17.91
C GLY A 102 -6.24 -9.14 -16.86
N GLN A 103 -5.68 -8.84 -15.69
CA GLN A 103 -6.37 -8.16 -14.59
C GLN A 103 -6.71 -6.70 -14.94
N VAL A 104 -5.78 -5.97 -15.56
CA VAL A 104 -6.03 -4.62 -16.08
C VAL A 104 -7.14 -4.65 -17.14
N GLY A 105 -7.07 -5.59 -18.08
CA GLY A 105 -8.11 -5.79 -19.10
C GLY A 105 -9.49 -6.05 -18.47
N ALA A 106 -9.55 -6.95 -17.47
CA ALA A 106 -10.79 -7.27 -16.76
C ALA A 106 -11.39 -6.06 -16.02
N TRP A 107 -10.57 -5.16 -15.47
CA TRP A 107 -11.07 -3.93 -14.87
C TRP A 107 -11.59 -2.94 -15.91
N ILE A 108 -10.92 -2.81 -17.06
CA ILE A 108 -11.38 -1.98 -18.18
C ILE A 108 -12.73 -2.51 -18.71
N GLU A 109 -12.87 -3.83 -18.87
CA GLU A 109 -14.12 -4.47 -19.30
C GLU A 109 -15.27 -4.26 -18.30
N LYS A 110 -14.95 -4.21 -17.00
CA LYS A 110 -15.91 -3.84 -15.94
C LYS A 110 -16.26 -2.35 -15.91
N GLY A 111 -15.65 -1.54 -16.78
CA GLY A 111 -15.95 -0.12 -16.94
C GLY A 111 -15.05 0.82 -16.13
N HIS A 112 -13.95 0.34 -15.54
CA HIS A 112 -12.97 1.23 -14.93
C HIS A 112 -12.12 1.93 -16.00
N PRO A 113 -12.11 3.28 -16.05
CA PRO A 113 -11.17 4.02 -16.88
C PRO A 113 -9.72 3.66 -16.53
N THR A 114 -8.82 3.66 -17.51
CA THR A 114 -7.40 3.32 -17.29
C THR A 114 -6.74 4.21 -16.23
N ARG A 115 -7.10 5.49 -16.16
CA ARG A 115 -6.63 6.45 -15.14
C ARG A 115 -7.02 6.10 -13.70
N GLU A 116 -7.99 5.22 -13.50
CA GLU A 116 -8.42 4.73 -12.19
C GLU A 116 -7.66 3.48 -11.72
N ILE A 117 -6.78 2.95 -12.57
CA ILE A 117 -5.99 1.76 -12.29
C ILE A 117 -4.55 2.19 -12.00
N CYS A 118 -4.00 1.73 -10.88
CA CYS A 118 -2.61 1.94 -10.52
C CYS A 118 -1.86 0.63 -10.30
N ILE A 119 -0.66 0.53 -10.87
CA ILE A 119 0.32 -0.50 -10.58
C ILE A 119 1.41 0.14 -9.73
N ALA A 120 1.59 -0.38 -8.53
CA ALA A 120 2.53 0.12 -7.54
C ALA A 120 3.62 -0.91 -7.25
N ALA A 121 4.87 -0.54 -7.53
CA ALA A 121 6.06 -1.35 -7.25
C ALA A 121 6.92 -0.71 -6.15
N ARG A 122 7.86 -1.48 -5.59
CA ARG A 122 8.76 -0.98 -4.54
C ARG A 122 9.77 0.06 -5.04
N THR A 123 10.26 -0.06 -6.27
CA THR A 123 11.32 0.77 -6.86
C THR A 123 10.97 1.24 -8.26
N HIS A 124 11.61 2.31 -8.74
CA HIS A 124 11.47 2.77 -10.12
C HIS A 124 12.04 1.75 -11.09
N ASP A 125 13.18 1.13 -10.77
CA ASP A 125 13.80 0.09 -11.59
C ASP A 125 12.82 -1.04 -11.93
N LEU A 126 11.98 -1.49 -10.99
CA LEU A 126 10.95 -2.49 -11.28
C LEU A 126 9.90 -1.98 -12.27
N LEU A 127 9.49 -0.71 -12.15
CA LEU A 127 8.55 -0.10 -13.10
C LEU A 127 9.18 -0.01 -14.49
N ASP A 128 10.35 0.60 -14.59
CA ASP A 128 11.01 0.94 -15.85
C ASP A 128 11.50 -0.32 -16.59
N THR A 129 11.92 -1.37 -15.86
CA THR A 129 12.50 -2.58 -16.48
C THR A 129 11.48 -3.70 -16.70
N ILE A 130 10.39 -3.74 -15.94
CA ILE A 130 9.40 -4.83 -16.00
C ILE A 130 8.04 -4.32 -16.46
N TYR A 131 7.42 -3.43 -15.68
CA TYR A 131 5.99 -3.17 -15.81
C TYR A 131 5.66 -2.17 -16.92
N GLU A 132 6.48 -1.14 -17.13
CA GLU A 132 6.33 -0.20 -18.24
C GLU A 132 6.51 -0.91 -19.61
N PRO A 133 7.56 -1.72 -19.84
CA PRO A 133 7.68 -2.52 -21.06
C PRO A 133 6.53 -3.53 -21.24
N THR A 134 6.04 -4.12 -20.14
CA THR A 134 4.91 -5.07 -20.16
C THR A 134 3.64 -4.40 -20.70
N LEU A 135 3.28 -3.23 -20.18
CA LEU A 135 2.11 -2.48 -20.66
C LEU A 135 2.30 -1.98 -22.09
N THR A 136 3.49 -1.50 -22.43
CA THR A 136 3.84 -1.06 -23.79
C THR A 136 3.65 -2.17 -24.80
N LYS A 137 4.18 -3.37 -24.51
CA LYS A 137 4.04 -4.55 -25.38
C LYS A 137 2.59 -5.00 -25.54
N ALA A 138 1.78 -4.83 -24.49
CA ALA A 138 0.34 -5.13 -24.51
C ALA A 138 -0.51 -4.02 -25.17
N GLY A 139 0.09 -2.89 -25.56
CA GLY A 139 -0.65 -1.76 -26.14
C GLY A 139 -1.54 -1.04 -25.13
N ILE A 140 -1.27 -1.17 -23.83
CA ILE A 140 -2.05 -0.52 -22.76
C ILE A 140 -1.46 0.89 -22.51
N PRO A 141 -2.25 1.97 -22.70
CA PRO A 141 -1.82 3.32 -22.37
C PRO A 141 -1.47 3.43 -20.88
N HIS A 142 -0.34 4.08 -20.56
CA HIS A 142 0.14 4.21 -19.20
C HIS A 142 0.90 5.51 -18.99
N VAL A 143 0.99 5.93 -17.73
CA VAL A 143 1.71 7.13 -17.29
C VAL A 143 2.48 6.81 -16.02
N THR A 144 3.79 7.06 -16.04
CA THR A 144 4.65 6.92 -14.86
C THR A 144 4.56 8.18 -14.01
N VAL A 145 4.04 8.04 -12.79
CA VAL A 145 3.80 9.14 -11.85
C VAL A 145 5.11 9.51 -11.15
N LYS A 146 5.79 10.56 -11.63
CA LYS A 146 7.04 11.07 -11.04
C LYS A 146 6.76 12.24 -10.09
N THR A 147 5.66 12.94 -10.29
CA THR A 147 5.14 14.08 -9.54
C THR A 147 3.64 13.94 -9.28
N ASP A 148 3.13 14.60 -8.24
CA ASP A 148 1.70 14.53 -7.88
C ASP A 148 0.80 15.07 -9.00
N ALA A 149 1.27 16.07 -9.75
CA ALA A 149 0.55 16.64 -10.89
C ALA A 149 0.33 15.61 -12.02
N GLU A 150 1.23 14.63 -12.16
CA GLU A 150 1.12 13.58 -13.20
C GLU A 150 0.11 12.48 -12.85
N ALA A 151 -0.36 12.42 -11.60
CA ALA A 151 -1.42 11.48 -11.23
C ALA A 151 -2.74 11.78 -11.95
N ASP A 152 -3.01 13.06 -12.23
CA ASP A 152 -4.25 13.54 -12.86
C ASP A 152 -4.15 13.72 -14.38
N LEU A 153 -2.99 13.42 -15.00
CA LEU A 153 -2.77 13.67 -16.42
C LEU A 153 -3.35 12.59 -17.34
N GLY A 154 -4.41 12.94 -18.06
CA GLY A 154 -4.91 12.17 -19.20
C GLY A 154 -5.30 10.72 -18.90
N ASP A 155 -5.57 9.98 -19.96
CA ASP A 155 -5.88 8.55 -19.87
C ASP A 155 -4.60 7.71 -19.78
N GLY A 156 -4.69 6.59 -19.06
CA GLY A 156 -3.63 5.59 -18.95
C GLY A 156 -3.43 5.07 -17.53
N VAL A 157 -3.06 3.80 -17.44
CA VAL A 157 -2.74 3.12 -16.18
C VAL A 157 -1.59 3.84 -15.49
N ARG A 158 -1.73 4.12 -14.19
CA ARG A 158 -0.68 4.78 -13.41
C ARG A 158 0.37 3.80 -12.94
N LEU A 159 1.61 4.03 -13.33
CA LEU A 159 2.77 3.35 -12.77
C LEU A 159 3.35 4.23 -11.66
N SER A 160 3.44 3.72 -10.44
CA SER A 160 3.96 4.50 -9.31
C SER A 160 4.80 3.64 -8.39
N THR A 161 5.68 4.29 -7.61
CA THR A 161 6.31 3.60 -6.49
C THR A 161 5.41 3.64 -5.28
N MET A 162 5.50 2.62 -4.41
CA MET A 162 4.72 2.58 -3.17
C MET A 162 4.91 3.83 -2.29
N HIS A 163 6.07 4.49 -2.36
CA HIS A 163 6.33 5.74 -1.62
C HIS A 163 5.53 6.92 -2.16
N ARG A 164 5.38 6.99 -3.49
CA ARG A 164 4.67 8.06 -4.21
C ARG A 164 3.16 7.93 -4.11
N MET A 165 2.66 6.74 -3.81
CA MET A 165 1.25 6.51 -3.57
C MET A 165 0.69 7.33 -2.41
N LYS A 166 1.52 7.81 -1.47
CA LYS A 166 1.04 8.65 -0.37
C LYS A 166 0.43 9.95 -0.90
N GLY A 167 -0.86 10.14 -0.63
CA GLY A 167 -1.63 11.29 -1.11
C GLY A 167 -2.41 11.04 -2.40
N LEU A 168 -2.13 9.92 -3.09
CA LEU A 168 -2.86 9.49 -4.29
C LEU A 168 -3.89 8.42 -3.93
N GLU A 169 -4.95 8.28 -4.72
CA GLU A 169 -6.01 7.29 -4.47
C GLU A 169 -6.53 6.74 -5.78
N PHE A 170 -6.72 5.42 -5.83
CA PHE A 170 -7.13 4.73 -7.05
C PHE A 170 -8.24 3.72 -6.74
N PRO A 171 -9.31 3.67 -7.55
CA PRO A 171 -10.31 2.61 -7.51
C PRO A 171 -9.71 1.21 -7.50
N CYS A 172 -8.78 0.94 -8.42
CA CYS A 172 -8.15 -0.37 -8.59
C CYS A 172 -6.64 -0.25 -8.43
N VAL A 173 -6.06 -1.06 -7.53
CA VAL A 173 -4.61 -1.05 -7.26
C VAL A 173 -4.03 -2.47 -7.37
N LEU A 174 -2.91 -2.57 -8.08
CA LEU A 174 -2.02 -3.72 -8.12
C LEU A 174 -0.75 -3.39 -7.32
N LEU A 175 -0.49 -4.10 -6.22
CA LEU A 175 0.83 -4.12 -5.59
C LEU A 175 1.62 -5.27 -6.18
N VAL A 176 2.71 -4.96 -6.89
CA VAL A 176 3.44 -5.94 -7.71
C VAL A 176 4.84 -6.22 -7.18
N ALA A 177 5.39 -7.38 -7.54
CA ALA A 177 6.70 -7.84 -7.07
C ALA A 177 6.83 -7.83 -5.54
N VAL A 178 5.80 -8.28 -4.81
CA VAL A 178 5.85 -8.46 -3.35
C VAL A 178 6.62 -9.74 -3.00
N ASN A 179 7.90 -9.73 -3.37
CA ASN A 179 8.81 -10.87 -3.31
C ASN A 179 9.79 -10.74 -2.16
N ASP A 180 10.35 -11.86 -1.73
CA ASP A 180 11.48 -11.87 -0.79
C ASP A 180 12.67 -11.09 -1.37
N GLY A 181 13.29 -10.25 -0.55
CA GLY A 181 14.36 -9.34 -0.94
C GLY A 181 13.92 -8.05 -1.64
N ILE A 182 12.68 -7.97 -2.11
CA ILE A 182 12.06 -6.72 -2.58
C ILE A 182 11.24 -6.08 -1.47
N LEU A 183 10.44 -6.87 -0.77
CA LEU A 183 9.60 -6.46 0.36
C LEU A 183 9.67 -7.53 1.47
N PRO A 184 10.36 -7.29 2.59
CA PRO A 184 11.19 -6.11 2.86
C PRO A 184 12.41 -6.06 1.93
N MET A 185 12.85 -4.85 1.61
CA MET A 185 14.09 -4.67 0.85
C MET A 185 15.29 -5.14 1.67
N ARG A 186 16.08 -6.09 1.15
CA ARG A 186 17.29 -6.59 1.84
C ARG A 186 18.28 -5.46 2.07
N ARG A 187 18.87 -5.43 3.27
CA ARG A 187 19.98 -4.52 3.55
C ARG A 187 21.32 -5.17 3.20
N PRO A 188 22.32 -4.38 2.75
CA PRO A 188 23.63 -4.91 2.41
C PRO A 188 24.36 -5.60 3.57
N ASP A 189 23.96 -5.33 4.82
CA ASP A 189 24.63 -5.89 5.99
C ASP A 189 23.65 -6.06 7.17
N GLU A 190 22.85 -7.12 7.12
CA GLU A 190 21.93 -7.47 8.22
C GLU A 190 22.69 -7.96 9.47
N SER A 191 23.95 -8.40 9.32
CA SER A 191 24.74 -9.01 10.39
C SER A 191 25.36 -8.01 11.38
N ILE A 192 25.56 -6.76 10.96
CA ILE A 192 26.17 -5.70 11.78
C ILE A 192 25.12 -4.81 12.46
N VAL A 193 23.84 -4.86 12.07
CA VAL A 193 22.77 -4.06 12.67
C VAL A 193 22.18 -4.74 13.89
N ASP A 194 22.00 -4.00 14.99
CA ASP A 194 21.28 -4.49 16.15
C ASP A 194 19.81 -4.85 15.84
N THR A 195 19.23 -5.73 16.64
CA THR A 195 17.86 -6.24 16.47
C THR A 195 16.82 -5.12 16.46
N ALA A 196 16.99 -4.10 17.30
CA ALA A 196 16.08 -2.96 17.37
C ALA A 196 16.04 -2.17 16.04
N SER A 197 17.19 -2.01 15.39
CA SER A 197 17.31 -1.37 14.08
C SER A 197 16.79 -2.24 12.94
N GLN A 198 16.69 -3.56 13.13
CA GLN A 198 16.05 -4.50 12.21
C GLN A 198 14.54 -4.40 12.28
N GLU A 199 13.98 -4.49 13.49
CA GLU A 199 12.54 -4.35 13.74
C GLU A 199 12.02 -2.98 13.27
N ASP A 200 12.74 -1.90 13.57
CA ASP A 200 12.39 -0.54 13.13
C ASP A 200 12.34 -0.42 11.60
N PHE A 201 13.26 -1.07 10.89
CA PHE A 201 13.30 -1.04 9.44
C PHE A 201 12.17 -1.88 8.84
N GLU A 202 11.96 -3.09 9.36
CA GLU A 202 10.86 -3.94 8.93
C GLU A 202 9.51 -3.26 9.16
N GLN A 203 9.35 -2.56 10.29
CA GLN A 203 8.15 -1.77 10.58
C GLN A 203 7.95 -0.63 9.57
N VAL A 204 9.01 0.06 9.16
CA VAL A 204 8.92 1.11 8.12
C VAL A 204 8.48 0.52 6.78
N GLU A 205 9.00 -0.65 6.39
CA GLU A 205 8.60 -1.30 5.14
C GLU A 205 7.16 -1.87 5.24
N ARG A 206 6.72 -2.37 6.40
CA ARG A 206 5.31 -2.72 6.64
C ARG A 206 4.40 -1.49 6.54
N CYS A 207 4.79 -0.35 7.12
CA CYS A 207 4.09 0.92 6.96
C CYS A 207 4.00 1.35 5.50
N LEU A 208 5.04 1.12 4.70
CA LEU A 208 5.04 1.41 3.27
C LEU A 208 3.97 0.59 2.54
N VAL A 209 3.95 -0.73 2.74
CA VAL A 209 2.95 -1.63 2.14
C VAL A 209 1.55 -1.29 2.64
N HIS A 210 1.38 -0.98 3.92
CA HIS A 210 0.11 -0.53 4.50
C HIS A 210 -0.41 0.75 3.81
N VAL A 211 0.46 1.75 3.65
CA VAL A 211 0.10 3.00 2.97
C VAL A 211 -0.30 2.75 1.52
N ALA A 212 0.46 1.90 0.83
CA ALA A 212 0.20 1.53 -0.55
C ALA A 212 -1.13 0.77 -0.71
N ALA A 213 -1.34 -0.29 0.07
CA ALA A 213 -2.56 -1.09 0.08
C ALA A 213 -3.80 -0.23 0.37
N THR A 214 -3.70 0.68 1.35
CA THR A 214 -4.82 1.58 1.69
C THR A 214 -5.06 2.68 0.66
N ARG A 215 -4.25 2.83 -0.40
CA ARG A 215 -4.62 3.72 -1.53
C ARG A 215 -5.65 3.10 -2.47
N ALA A 216 -5.85 1.79 -2.39
CA ALA A 216 -6.94 1.12 -3.06
C ALA A 216 -8.28 1.55 -2.44
N ARG A 217 -9.20 1.99 -3.29
CA ARG A 217 -10.53 2.39 -2.89
C ARG A 217 -11.50 1.21 -2.97
N ASP A 218 -11.46 0.42 -4.05
CA ASP A 218 -12.47 -0.58 -4.37
C ASP A 218 -11.86 -1.99 -4.48
N ASP A 219 -10.83 -2.16 -5.31
CA ASP A 219 -10.16 -3.44 -5.54
C ASP A 219 -8.65 -3.34 -5.26
N LEU A 220 -8.14 -4.31 -4.50
CA LEU A 220 -6.71 -4.49 -4.24
C LEU A 220 -6.28 -5.88 -4.71
N VAL A 221 -5.23 -5.90 -5.53
CA VAL A 221 -4.58 -7.14 -5.96
C VAL A 221 -3.11 -7.06 -5.56
N VAL A 222 -2.60 -8.13 -4.96
CA VAL A 222 -1.20 -8.24 -4.53
C VAL A 222 -0.57 -9.42 -5.22
N THR A 223 0.50 -9.17 -5.98
CA THR A 223 1.19 -10.20 -6.75
C THR A 223 2.63 -10.39 -6.29
N SER A 224 3.09 -11.63 -6.43
CA SER A 224 4.49 -11.99 -6.23
C SER A 224 4.91 -13.06 -7.24
N PHE A 225 6.22 -13.23 -7.43
CA PHE A 225 6.76 -14.31 -8.24
C PHE A 225 8.04 -14.91 -7.67
N GLY A 226 8.42 -16.10 -8.12
CA GLY A 226 9.64 -16.77 -7.67
C GLY A 226 9.57 -17.06 -6.17
N THR A 227 10.30 -16.30 -5.35
CA THR A 227 10.20 -16.37 -3.88
C THR A 227 9.30 -15.26 -3.37
N ALA A 228 8.12 -15.62 -2.84
CA ALA A 228 7.19 -14.65 -2.26
C ALA A 228 7.77 -13.99 -0.99
N SER A 229 7.35 -12.75 -0.71
CA SER A 229 7.66 -12.09 0.55
C SER A 229 7.17 -12.91 1.75
N PRO A 230 7.90 -12.92 2.88
CA PRO A 230 7.45 -13.60 4.10
C PRO A 230 6.13 -13.03 4.66
N TRP A 231 5.73 -11.81 4.27
CA TRP A 231 4.53 -11.15 4.78
C TRP A 231 3.23 -11.58 4.10
N ILE A 232 3.30 -12.15 2.90
CA ILE A 232 2.13 -12.62 2.17
C ILE A 232 2.19 -14.14 2.04
N ARG A 233 1.45 -14.84 2.90
CA ARG A 233 1.33 -16.29 2.77
C ARG A 233 0.47 -16.65 1.58
N ARG A 234 0.82 -17.76 0.94
CA ARG A 234 0.08 -18.34 -0.18
C ARG A 234 -1.35 -18.63 0.28
N SER A 235 -2.34 -17.93 -0.26
CA SER A 235 -3.67 -18.54 -0.37
C SER A 235 -3.46 -19.77 -1.25
N ALA A 236 -3.54 -20.96 -0.67
CA ALA A 236 -3.44 -22.21 -1.41
C ALA A 236 -4.47 -22.15 -2.54
N GLN A 237 -4.01 -22.02 -3.78
CA GLN A 237 -4.92 -22.14 -4.91
C GLN A 237 -5.44 -23.57 -4.91
N ALA A 238 -6.73 -23.70 -4.60
CA ALA A 238 -7.50 -24.90 -4.90
C ALA A 238 -7.25 -25.30 -6.34
N SER A 239 -6.93 -26.59 -6.50
CA SER A 239 -6.61 -27.28 -7.74
C SER A 239 -7.73 -27.22 -8.76
#